data_AF-A0A451BTE4-F1
#
_entry.id   AF-A0A451BTE4-F1
#
_cell.length_a   1.000
_cell.length_b   1.000
_cell.length_c   1.000
_cell.angle_alpha   90.00
_cell.angle_beta   90.00
_cell.angle_gamma   90.00
#
_symmetry.space_group_name_H-M   'P 1'
#
loop_
_entity.id
_entity.type
_entity.pdbx_description
1 polymer ?
#
loop_
_entity_poly.entity_id
_entity_poly.type
_entity_poly.pdbx_seq_one_letter_code
_entity_poly.pdbx_strand_id
1 'polypeptide(L)'
;MKSILTFIARFTLCVALLHTAHAEELVGSIPGQLSVRQGAAVYTIPIEVPPGVAPGITDTQPDLAITYNSNAGNGLLGVGFSLSGLSTITRCGQTIAQNRVKGGAVTNPGEKT
;
A
#
# COMPACT_ATOMS: atom_id res chain seq x y z
N MET A 1 -4.72 33.01 41.55
CA MET A 1 -5.13 31.60 41.74
C MET A 1 -6.42 31.24 41.00
N LYS A 2 -7.51 32.02 41.11
CA LYS A 2 -8.81 31.74 40.46
C LYS A 2 -8.80 31.79 38.92
N SER A 3 -7.97 32.64 38.31
CA SER A 3 -7.88 32.80 36.84
C SER A 3 -7.17 31.63 36.13
N ILE A 4 -6.11 31.09 36.73
CA ILE A 4 -5.34 29.95 36.20
C ILE A 4 -6.18 28.66 36.17
N LEU A 5 -7.01 28.44 37.20
CA LEU A 5 -7.82 27.24 37.30
C LEU A 5 -8.92 27.20 36.23
N THR A 6 -9.51 28.35 35.90
CA THR A 6 -10.50 28.48 34.82
C THR A 6 -9.87 28.28 33.44
N PHE A 7 -8.62 28.69 33.25
CA PHE A 7 -7.89 28.51 31.99
C PHE A 7 -7.57 27.03 31.72
N ILE A 8 -7.10 26.30 32.74
CA ILE A 8 -6.84 24.86 32.65
C ILE A 8 -8.15 24.10 32.39
N ALA A 9 -9.23 24.44 33.10
CA ALA A 9 -10.54 23.82 32.91
C ALA A 9 -11.13 24.06 31.51
N ARG A 10 -10.87 25.22 30.91
CA ARG A 10 -11.29 25.51 29.52
C ARG A 10 -10.40 24.85 28.49
N PHE A 11 -9.11 24.69 28.79
CA PHE A 11 -8.18 23.98 27.92
C PHE A 11 -8.49 22.48 27.89
N THR A 12 -8.77 21.84 29.04
CA THR A 12 -9.19 20.43 29.09
C THR A 12 -10.58 20.21 28.47
N LEU A 13 -11.51 21.16 28.63
CA LEU A 13 -12.80 21.13 27.93
C LEU A 13 -12.63 21.24 26.40
N CYS A 14 -11.67 22.02 25.91
CA CYS A 14 -11.38 22.16 24.48
C CYS A 14 -10.72 20.90 23.90
N VAL A 15 -9.82 20.26 24.65
CA VAL A 15 -9.19 18.98 24.25
C VAL A 15 -10.20 17.84 24.21
N ALA A 16 -11.18 17.82 25.12
CA ALA A 16 -12.26 16.83 25.11
C ALA A 16 -13.30 17.05 23.99
N LEU A 17 -13.35 18.25 23.38
CA LEU A 17 -14.24 18.56 22.26
C LEU A 17 -13.63 18.26 20.89
N LEU A 18 -12.32 18.02 20.80
CA LEU A 18 -11.63 17.51 19.61
C LEU A 18 -11.95 16.01 19.45
N HIS A 19 -13.18 15.68 19.06
CA HIS A 19 -13.58 14.32 18.75
C HIS A 19 -12.97 13.88 17.41
N THR A 20 -12.41 12.68 17.39
CA THR A 20 -11.95 11.95 16.22
C THR A 20 -13.02 11.90 15.14
N ALA A 21 -12.71 12.43 13.95
CA ALA A 21 -13.52 12.22 12.76
C ALA A 21 -13.46 10.73 12.39
N HIS A 22 -14.52 9.99 12.67
CA HIS A 22 -14.70 8.62 12.18
C HIS A 22 -15.14 8.69 10.73
N ALA A 23 -14.34 8.18 9.81
CA ALA A 23 -14.80 7.91 8.46
C ALA A 23 -15.77 6.72 8.55
N GLU A 24 -17.04 6.95 8.21
CA GLU A 24 -18.04 5.88 8.16
C GLU A 24 -17.78 5.06 6.89
N GLU A 25 -17.35 3.81 7.05
CA GLU A 25 -17.19 2.90 5.92
C GLU A 25 -18.54 2.26 5.60
N LEU A 26 -19.01 2.47 4.37
CA LEU A 26 -20.25 1.86 3.89
C LEU A 26 -20.17 0.34 3.98
N VAL A 27 -21.19 -0.33 4.53
CA VAL A 27 -21.26 -1.79 4.55
C VAL A 27 -21.17 -2.34 3.13
N GLY A 28 -20.21 -3.23 2.89
CA GLY A 28 -19.91 -3.77 1.56
C GLY A 28 -18.87 -2.96 0.76
N SER A 29 -18.31 -1.91 1.36
CA SER A 29 -17.07 -1.29 0.88
C SER A 29 -15.91 -2.27 1.04
N ILE A 30 -14.96 -2.21 0.12
CA ILE A 30 -13.69 -2.89 0.24
C ILE A 30 -12.76 -1.94 0.99
N PRO A 31 -12.08 -2.39 2.06
CA PRO A 31 -11.12 -1.55 2.76
C PRO A 31 -10.04 -1.14 1.77
N GLY A 32 -9.84 0.16 1.59
CA GLY A 32 -8.89 0.66 0.60
C GLY A 32 -8.48 2.10 0.86
N GLN A 33 -7.17 2.35 0.79
CA GLN A 33 -6.62 3.69 1.03
C GLN A 33 -6.24 4.35 -0.29
N LEU A 34 -6.87 5.50 -0.57
CA LEU A 34 -6.49 6.38 -1.67
C LEU A 34 -5.43 7.38 -1.21
N SER A 35 -4.41 7.59 -2.05
CA SER A 35 -3.39 8.62 -1.87
C SER A 35 -2.95 9.16 -3.23
N VAL A 36 -2.49 10.40 -3.27
CA VAL A 36 -1.81 10.95 -4.46
C VAL A 36 -0.32 11.05 -4.16
N ARG A 37 0.51 10.39 -4.97
CA ARG A 37 1.96 10.39 -4.84
C ARG A 37 2.59 10.81 -6.16
N GLN A 38 3.34 11.91 -6.13
CA GLN A 38 4.03 12.44 -7.33
C GLN A 38 3.09 12.64 -8.54
N GLY A 39 1.85 13.09 -8.29
CA GLY A 39 0.84 13.27 -9.33
C GLY A 39 0.17 11.98 -9.83
N ALA A 40 0.55 10.81 -9.31
CA ALA A 40 -0.14 9.56 -9.55
C ALA A 40 -1.23 9.29 -8.51
N ALA A 41 -2.39 8.80 -8.95
CA ALA A 41 -3.36 8.21 -8.04
C ALA A 41 -2.86 6.83 -7.60
N VAL A 42 -2.76 6.62 -6.29
CA VAL A 42 -2.32 5.37 -5.66
C VAL A 42 -3.44 4.83 -4.79
N TYR A 43 -3.78 3.56 -4.97
CA TYR A 43 -4.79 2.88 -4.16
C TYR A 43 -4.23 1.58 -3.60
N THR A 44 -4.46 1.30 -2.32
CA THR A 44 -4.01 0.05 -1.68
C THR A 44 -5.19 -0.65 -1.05
N ILE A 45 -5.43 -1.90 -1.46
CA ILE A 45 -6.48 -2.79 -0.95
C ILE A 45 -5.79 -3.95 -0.23
N PRO A 46 -5.76 -3.99 1.11
CA PRO A 46 -5.24 -5.15 1.84
C PRO A 46 -6.06 -6.40 1.53
N ILE A 47 -5.39 -7.54 1.42
CA ILE A 47 -6.03 -8.85 1.29
C ILE A 47 -6.00 -9.49 2.67
N GLU A 48 -7.19 -9.79 3.20
CA GLU A 48 -7.29 -10.60 4.41
C GLU A 48 -6.84 -12.02 4.10
N VAL A 49 -5.79 -12.47 4.78
CA VAL A 49 -5.30 -13.83 4.69
C VAL A 49 -5.49 -14.52 6.05
N PRO A 50 -5.70 -15.84 6.08
CA PRO A 50 -5.84 -16.58 7.33
C PRO A 50 -4.52 -16.58 8.11
N PRO A 51 -4.57 -16.65 9.46
CA PRO A 51 -3.38 -16.83 10.28
C PRO A 51 -2.70 -18.16 9.95
N GLY A 52 -1.38 -18.21 10.16
CA GLY A 52 -0.58 -19.41 9.91
C GLY A 52 -1.08 -20.64 10.68
N VAL A 53 -0.84 -21.83 10.11
CA VAL A 53 -1.39 -23.12 10.58
C VAL A 53 -0.97 -23.52 12.01
N ALA A 54 0.02 -22.87 12.60
CA ALA A 54 0.48 -23.14 13.96
C ALA A 54 0.88 -21.84 14.68
N PRO A 55 0.09 -21.34 15.65
CA PRO A 55 0.49 -20.22 16.49
C PRO A 55 1.81 -20.56 17.21
N GLY A 56 2.84 -19.74 17.00
CA GLY A 56 4.15 -19.88 17.63
C GLY A 56 5.19 -20.76 16.91
N ILE A 57 4.85 -21.46 15.82
CA ILE A 57 5.82 -22.24 15.01
C ILE A 57 5.87 -21.77 13.55
N THR A 58 4.74 -21.30 13.01
CA THR A 58 4.67 -20.75 11.66
C THR A 58 3.69 -19.58 11.65
N ASP A 59 4.02 -18.52 12.40
CA ASP A 59 3.27 -17.26 12.40
C ASP A 59 3.65 -16.41 11.18
N THR A 60 3.75 -17.06 10.02
CA THR A 60 4.17 -16.42 8.77
C THR A 60 2.94 -16.17 7.93
N GLN A 61 2.21 -15.15 8.32
CA GLN A 61 1.16 -14.57 7.49
C GLN A 61 1.81 -13.66 6.43
N PRO A 62 1.58 -13.89 5.13
CA PRO A 62 2.08 -12.97 4.11
C PRO A 62 1.27 -11.67 4.15
N ASP A 63 1.96 -10.53 4.14
CA ASP A 63 1.33 -9.22 4.00
C ASP A 63 1.01 -8.99 2.51
N LEU A 64 -0.23 -9.30 2.10
CA LEU A 64 -0.68 -9.20 0.71
C LEU A 64 -1.61 -8.00 0.52
N ALA A 65 -1.44 -7.28 -0.59
CA ALA A 65 -2.36 -6.23 -1.00
C ALA A 65 -2.42 -6.08 -2.53
N ILE A 66 -3.58 -5.69 -3.04
CA ILE A 66 -3.71 -5.19 -4.41
C ILE A 66 -3.37 -3.70 -4.37
N THR A 67 -2.42 -3.28 -5.20
CA THR A 67 -2.04 -1.88 -5.33
C THR A 67 -2.35 -1.39 -6.74
N TYR A 68 -2.85 -0.16 -6.82
CA TYR A 68 -3.06 0.56 -8.06
C TYR A 68 -2.15 1.79 -8.09
N ASN A 69 -1.56 2.07 -9.24
CA ASN A 69 -0.84 3.30 -9.52
C ASN A 69 -1.16 3.74 -10.95
N SER A 70 -1.73 4.93 -11.12
CA SER A 70 -2.13 5.44 -12.45
C SER A 70 -0.96 5.64 -13.43
N ASN A 71 0.28 5.70 -12.94
CA ASN A 71 1.49 5.77 -13.76
C ASN A 71 2.16 4.41 -13.99
N ALA A 72 1.70 3.35 -13.33
CA ALA A 72 2.26 2.02 -13.54
C ALA A 72 1.81 1.43 -14.88
N GLY A 73 2.72 0.70 -15.54
CA GLY A 73 2.42 -0.01 -16.77
C GLY A 73 1.65 -1.31 -16.55
N ASN A 74 1.74 -2.24 -17.51
CA ASN A 74 1.02 -3.50 -17.46
C ASN A 74 1.71 -4.54 -16.57
N GLY A 75 0.95 -5.17 -15.67
CA GLY A 75 1.42 -6.22 -14.76
C GLY A 75 0.52 -7.46 -14.76
N LEU A 76 0.69 -8.32 -13.76
CA LEU A 76 -0.08 -9.57 -13.59
C LEU A 76 -1.60 -9.33 -13.53
N LEU A 77 -2.02 -8.21 -12.94
CA LEU A 77 -3.41 -7.84 -12.74
C LEU A 77 -3.93 -6.84 -13.79
N GLY A 78 -3.13 -6.55 -14.81
CA GLY A 78 -3.44 -5.54 -15.83
C GLY A 78 -2.69 -4.23 -15.66
N VAL A 79 -3.10 -3.21 -16.41
CA VAL A 79 -2.46 -1.89 -16.42
C VAL A 79 -2.77 -1.14 -15.12
N GLY A 80 -1.72 -0.63 -14.48
CA GLY A 80 -1.85 0.15 -13.24
C GLY A 80 -2.04 -0.70 -11.98
N PHE A 81 -2.45 -1.96 -12.10
CA PHE A 81 -2.68 -2.87 -10.97
C PHE A 81 -1.51 -3.84 -10.74
N SER A 82 -1.16 -4.05 -9.48
CA SER A 82 -0.16 -5.04 -9.09
C SER A 82 -0.48 -5.70 -7.75
N LEU A 83 0.05 -6.90 -7.52
CA LEU A 83 -0.08 -7.64 -6.27
C LEU A 83 1.21 -7.49 -5.47
N SER A 84 1.14 -6.89 -4.28
CA SER A 84 2.28 -6.77 -3.36
C SER A 84 2.33 -7.92 -2.37
N GLY A 85 3.50 -8.11 -1.74
CA GLY A 85 3.74 -9.15 -0.72
C GLY A 85 4.24 -10.49 -1.26
N LEU A 86 4.27 -10.66 -2.58
CA LEU A 86 4.86 -11.83 -3.23
C LEU A 86 6.29 -11.57 -3.67
N SER A 87 7.13 -12.61 -3.59
CA SER A 87 8.42 -12.64 -4.27
C SER A 87 8.21 -12.95 -5.74
N THR A 88 8.80 -12.16 -6.64
CA THR A 88 8.73 -12.39 -8.09
C THR A 88 10.13 -12.53 -8.66
N ILE A 89 10.33 -13.52 -9.54
CA ILE A 89 11.54 -13.64 -10.36
C ILE A 89 11.20 -13.13 -11.75
N THR A 90 11.73 -11.96 -12.12
CA THR A 90 11.65 -11.43 -13.48
C THR A 90 12.94 -11.73 -14.24
N ARG A 91 12.84 -11.85 -15.57
CA ARG A 91 14.04 -11.95 -16.41
C ARG A 91 14.74 -10.60 -16.44
N CYS A 92 16.02 -10.56 -16.07
CA CYS A 92 16.85 -9.38 -16.29
C CYS A 92 17.10 -9.18 -17.80
N GLY A 93 17.32 -7.93 -18.20
CA GLY A 93 17.81 -7.61 -19.55
C GLY A 93 19.10 -8.39 -19.86
N GLN A 94 19.21 -8.92 -21.08
CA GLN A 94 20.41 -9.65 -21.47
C GLN A 94 21.59 -8.67 -21.60
N THR A 95 22.73 -9.02 -21.03
CA THR A 95 23.97 -8.25 -21.16
C THR A 95 25.00 -9.08 -21.93
N ILE A 96 25.86 -8.42 -22.71
CA ILE A 96 26.94 -9.13 -23.42
C ILE A 96 27.87 -9.83 -22.41
N ALA A 97 28.11 -9.22 -21.25
CA ALA A 97 28.97 -9.77 -20.20
C ALA A 97 28.44 -11.11 -19.64
N GLN A 98 27.12 -11.24 -19.43
CA GLN A 98 26.52 -12.45 -18.83
C GLN A 98 26.06 -13.45 -19.89
N ASN A 99 25.56 -12.96 -21.04
CA ASN A 99 24.87 -13.77 -22.03
C ASN A 99 25.68 -13.99 -23.33
N ARG A 100 26.82 -13.31 -23.51
CA ARG A 100 27.65 -13.34 -24.74
C ARG A 100 26.88 -13.06 -26.05
N VAL A 101 25.70 -12.45 -25.93
CA VAL A 101 24.86 -12.02 -27.05
C VAL A 101 24.35 -10.62 -26.74
N LYS A 102 24.22 -9.78 -27.78
CA LYS A 102 23.58 -8.47 -27.63
C LYS A 102 22.07 -8.71 -27.50
N GLY A 103 21.53 -8.49 -26.30
CA GLY A 103 20.11 -8.61 -26.02
C GLY A 103 19.27 -7.65 -26.85
N GLY A 104 18.08 -8.08 -27.26
CA GLY A 104 17.01 -7.15 -27.61
C GLY A 104 16.57 -6.37 -26.37
N ALA A 105 15.92 -5.21 -26.54
CA ALA A 105 15.33 -4.49 -25.43
C ALA A 105 14.28 -5.39 -24.76
N VAL A 106 14.60 -5.94 -23.58
CA VAL A 106 13.63 -6.66 -22.75
C VAL A 106 12.82 -5.58 -22.04
N THR A 107 11.64 -5.26 -22.56
CA THR A 107 10.71 -4.36 -21.84
C THR A 107 10.23 -5.09 -20.60
N ASN A 108 10.49 -4.53 -19.43
CA ASN A 108 9.94 -5.09 -18.20
C ASN A 108 8.40 -4.97 -18.23
N PRO A 109 7.65 -5.90 -17.64
CA PRO A 109 6.22 -5.69 -17.39
C PRO A 109 6.07 -4.46 -16.50
N GLY A 110 5.62 -3.34 -17.07
CA GLY A 110 5.52 -2.04 -16.37
C GLY A 110 6.33 -0.90 -16.99
N GLU A 111 7.20 -1.17 -17.96
CA GLU A 111 7.99 -0.14 -18.64
C GLU A 111 7.12 0.58 -19.68
N LYS A 112 6.84 1.86 -19.45
CA LYS A 112 6.03 2.72 -20.33
C LYS A 112 6.91 3.21 -21.48
N THR A 113 6.59 2.82 -22.71
CA THR A 113 7.10 3.48 -23.92
C THR A 113 6.51 4.88 -24.06
#